data_AF-A0A535FGG9-F1
#
_entry.id   AF-A0A535FGG9-F1
#
_cell.length_a   1.000
_cell.length_b   1.000
_cell.length_c   1.000
_cell.angle_alpha   90.00
_cell.angle_beta   90.00
_cell.angle_gamma   90.00
#
_symmetry.space_group_name_H-M   'P 1'
#
loop_
_entity.id
_entity.type
_entity.pdbx_description
1 polymer ?
#
loop_
_entity_poly.entity_id
_entity_poly.type
_entity_poly.pdbx_seq_one_letter_code
_entity_poly.pdbx_strand_id
1 'polypeptide(L)'
;MIYYRIALQESQSATWRWKSSPLTSLHGVLGMLKLYHCVPNEHIRVFLSSSIEQMDKMLSRANQALPSTAVSVDQLWDKHVVSWFEVRRLEIELGAGGDHDCPYTWSLPSSGPHMLAWTKLRARRVSGGIEP
;
A
#
# COMPACT_ATOMS: atom_id res chain seq x y z
N MET A 1 -0.54 3.82 -12.27
CA MET A 1 0.31 3.52 -11.10
C MET A 1 0.11 4.59 -10.03
N ILE A 2 -0.04 4.20 -8.77
CA ILE A 2 -0.18 5.13 -7.64
C ILE A 2 1.21 5.43 -7.08
N TYR A 3 1.47 6.70 -6.81
CA TYR A 3 2.67 7.17 -6.12
C TYR A 3 2.31 7.66 -4.72
N TYR A 4 3.22 7.39 -3.78
CA TYR A 4 3.15 7.86 -2.41
C TYR A 4 4.38 8.68 -2.07
N ARG A 5 4.21 9.75 -1.31
CA ARG A 5 5.33 10.44 -0.66
C ARG A 5 4.96 10.82 0.76
N ILE A 6 5.97 10.77 1.62
CA ILE A 6 5.83 11.17 3.01
C ILE A 6 6.47 12.55 3.16
N ALA A 7 5.71 13.47 3.73
CA ALA A 7 6.21 14.77 4.16
C ALA A 7 6.20 14.85 5.68
N LEU A 8 7.20 15.53 6.21
CA LEU A 8 7.26 15.89 7.63
C LEU A 8 7.08 17.40 7.77
N GLN A 9 6.44 17.81 8.86
CA GLN A 9 6.35 19.20 9.25
C GLN A 9 7.57 19.58 10.09
N GLU A 10 8.21 20.71 9.76
CA GLU A 10 9.29 21.26 10.59
C GLU A 10 8.70 21.98 11.81
N SER A 11 9.16 21.63 13.01
CA SER A 11 8.62 22.12 14.29
C SER A 11 8.68 23.64 14.46
N GLN A 12 9.56 24.33 13.74
CA GLN A 12 9.76 25.78 13.88
C GLN A 12 8.98 26.61 12.85
N SER A 13 8.64 26.04 11.70
CA SER A 13 8.14 26.81 10.55
C SER A 13 6.73 26.39 10.10
N ALA A 14 6.15 25.35 10.70
CA ALA A 14 4.89 24.72 10.28
C ALA A 14 4.86 24.30 8.79
N THR A 15 6.00 24.34 8.10
CA THR A 15 6.16 24.01 6.69
C THR A 15 6.38 22.52 6.51
N TRP A 16 5.63 21.91 5.60
CA TRP A 16 5.77 20.54 5.15
C TRP A 16 6.87 20.41 4.10
N ARG A 17 7.74 19.42 4.28
CA ARG A 17 8.81 19.08 3.34
C ARG A 17 8.85 17.60 3.06
N TRP A 18 9.12 17.25 1.79
CA TRP A 18 9.35 15.87 1.40
C TRP A 18 10.53 15.26 2.13
N LYS A 19 10.34 14.04 2.65
CA LYS A 19 11.41 13.23 3.26
C LYS A 19 11.62 11.90 2.57
N SER A 20 10.64 11.43 1.80
CA SER A 20 10.79 10.25 0.95
C SER A 20 10.89 10.61 -0.54
N SER A 21 11.55 9.75 -1.29
CA SER A 21 11.32 9.63 -2.74
C SER A 21 9.89 9.15 -3.01
N PRO A 22 9.38 9.30 -4.24
CA PRO A 22 8.13 8.68 -4.65
C PRO A 22 8.22 7.15 -4.48
N LEU A 23 7.35 6.62 -3.64
CA LEU A 23 7.17 5.19 -3.43
C LEU A 23 6.03 4.73 -4.32
N THR A 24 6.12 3.52 -4.84
CA THR A 24 5.08 2.89 -5.67
C THR A 24 4.42 1.71 -4.97
N SER A 25 4.82 1.46 -3.72
CA SER A 25 4.27 0.40 -2.90
C SER A 25 3.93 0.94 -1.53
N LEU A 26 2.71 0.62 -1.16
CA LEU A 26 2.14 0.81 0.14
C LEU A 26 2.93 0.17 1.29
N HIS A 27 3.50 -1.01 1.04
CA HIS A 27 4.37 -1.67 2.00
C HIS A 27 5.59 -0.80 2.34
N GLY A 28 6.14 -0.11 1.33
CA GLY A 28 7.22 0.85 1.52
C GLY A 28 6.81 2.05 2.37
N VAL A 29 5.57 2.53 2.23
CA VAL A 29 5.02 3.61 3.07
C VAL A 29 4.98 3.18 4.52
N LEU A 30 4.42 2.00 4.82
CA LEU A 30 4.36 1.47 6.18
C LEU A 30 5.76 1.25 6.79
N GLY A 31 6.70 0.76 5.98
CA GLY A 31 8.11 0.63 6.41
C GLY A 31 8.73 1.98 6.78
N MET A 32 8.49 3.01 5.98
CA MET A 32 9.00 4.36 6.23
C MET A 32 8.35 5.02 7.45
N LEU A 33 7.05 4.79 7.68
CA LEU A 33 6.38 5.28 8.90
C LEU A 33 6.97 4.66 10.17
N LYS A 34 7.38 3.39 10.13
CA LYS A 34 8.11 2.77 11.25
C LYS A 34 9.48 3.41 11.50
N LEU A 35 10.16 3.86 10.44
CA LEU A 35 11.43 4.59 10.60
C LEU A 35 11.22 5.97 11.27
N TYR A 36 10.09 6.62 11.00
CA TYR A 36 9.73 7.91 11.60
C TYR A 36 8.91 7.80 12.90
N HIS A 37 8.95 6.66 13.61
CA HIS A 37 8.20 6.48 14.87
C HIS A 37 8.54 7.48 15.98
N CYS A 38 9.71 8.14 15.89
CA CYS A 38 10.13 9.18 16.84
C CYS A 38 9.50 10.55 16.57
N VAL A 39 8.81 10.73 15.45
CA VAL A 39 8.11 11.97 15.09
C VAL A 39 6.63 11.79 15.46
N PRO A 40 5.99 12.80 16.11
CA PRO A 40 4.56 12.72 16.40
C PRO A 40 3.74 12.56 15.12
N ASN A 41 2.69 11.73 15.16
CA ASN A 41 1.83 11.46 14.01
C ASN A 41 1.25 12.72 13.36
N GLU A 42 1.01 13.77 14.15
CA GLU A 42 0.53 15.08 13.70
C GLU A 42 1.49 15.78 12.73
N HIS A 43 2.79 15.52 12.85
CA HIS A 43 3.84 16.09 12.02
C HIS A 43 4.20 15.20 10.83
N ILE A 44 3.44 14.13 10.58
CA ILE A 44 3.65 13.21 9.46
C ILE A 44 2.40 13.20 8.58
N ARG A 45 2.59 13.42 7.27
CA ARG A 45 1.52 13.29 6.28
C ARG A 45 1.94 12.42 5.11
N VAL A 46 1.04 11.56 4.70
CA VAL A 46 1.18 10.70 3.53
C VAL A 46 0.38 11.30 2.39
N PHE A 47 1.05 11.58 1.28
CA PHE A 47 0.45 12.08 0.06
C PHE A 47 0.34 10.94 -0.94
N LEU A 48 -0.79 10.83 -1.61
CA LEU A 48 -1.07 9.80 -2.61
C LEU A 48 -1.65 10.44 -3.86
N SER A 49 -1.16 10.04 -5.02
CA SER A 49 -1.62 10.55 -6.32
C SER A 49 -1.17 9.62 -7.44
N SER A 50 -1.91 9.60 -8.55
CA SER A 50 -1.47 8.97 -9.80
C SER A 50 -0.43 9.81 -10.57
N SER A 51 -0.21 11.08 -10.17
CA SER A 51 0.75 12.00 -10.77
C SER A 51 1.66 12.66 -9.74
N ILE A 52 2.97 12.66 -10.02
CA ILE A 52 4.01 13.29 -9.18
C ILE A 52 3.83 14.80 -9.13
N GLU A 53 3.53 15.45 -10.26
CA GLU A 53 3.28 16.90 -10.32
C GLU A 53 2.09 17.32 -9.44
N GLN A 54 1.08 16.45 -9.38
CA GLN A 54 -0.08 16.69 -8.53
C GLN A 54 0.28 16.56 -7.03
N MET A 55 1.24 15.71 -6.66
CA MET A 55 1.74 15.65 -5.28
C MET A 55 2.43 16.95 -4.87
N ASP A 56 3.25 17.54 -5.74
CA ASP A 56 3.92 18.82 -5.44
C ASP A 56 2.91 19.97 -5.29
N LYS A 57 1.84 19.97 -6.09
CA LYS A 57 0.70 20.88 -5.90
C LYS A 57 0.01 20.64 -4.55
N MET A 58 -0.20 19.39 -4.15
CA MET A 58 -0.80 19.04 -2.86
C MET A 58 0.06 19.50 -1.67
N LEU A 59 1.39 19.37 -1.75
CA LEU A 59 2.31 19.88 -0.73
C LEU A 59 2.27 21.41 -0.65
N SER A 60 2.29 22.07 -1.81
CA SER A 60 2.22 23.54 -1.88
C SER A 60 0.94 24.07 -1.23
N ARG A 61 -0.20 23.40 -1.48
CA ARG A 61 -1.49 23.72 -0.84
C ARG A 61 -1.46 23.46 0.67
N ALA A 62 -0.87 22.33 1.10
CA ALA A 62 -0.73 22.03 2.52
C ALA A 62 0.11 23.08 3.27
N ASN A 63 1.15 23.63 2.63
CA ASN A 63 1.97 24.72 3.18
C ASN A 63 1.23 26.07 3.24
N GLN A 64 0.21 26.26 2.41
CA GLN A 64 -0.68 27.41 2.44
C GLN A 64 -1.87 27.21 3.42
N ALA A 65 -1.83 26.17 4.25
CA ALA A 65 -2.93 25.76 5.14
C ALA A 65 -4.27 25.49 4.42
N LEU A 66 -4.23 25.23 3.10
CA LEU A 66 -5.39 24.83 2.34
C LEU A 66 -5.67 23.34 2.53
N PRO A 67 -6.95 22.92 2.44
CA PRO A 67 -7.30 21.52 2.47
C PRO A 67 -6.61 20.79 1.30
N SER A 68 -5.89 19.74 1.65
CA SER A 68 -5.15 18.88 0.73
C SER A 68 -5.57 17.44 0.99
N THR A 69 -5.63 16.61 -0.05
CA THR A 69 -5.96 15.17 0.05
C THR A 69 -4.81 14.36 0.64
N ALA A 70 -4.13 14.91 1.64
CA ALA A 70 -3.08 14.26 2.40
C ALA A 70 -3.71 13.47 3.54
N VAL A 71 -3.27 12.23 3.72
CA VAL A 71 -3.75 11.33 4.76
C VAL A 71 -2.84 11.49 5.98
N SER A 72 -3.43 11.72 7.16
CA SER A 72 -2.66 11.70 8.41
C SER A 72 -2.31 10.26 8.79
N VAL A 73 -1.27 10.08 9.61
CA VAL A 73 -0.88 8.75 10.06
C VAL A 73 -2.00 8.08 10.86
N ASP A 74 -2.76 8.84 11.66
CA ASP A 74 -3.88 8.29 12.42
C ASP A 74 -5.02 7.82 11.50
N GLN A 75 -5.34 8.59 10.45
CA GLN A 75 -6.31 8.18 9.43
C GLN A 75 -5.85 6.97 8.62
N LEU A 76 -4.54 6.78 8.47
CA LEU A 76 -3.96 5.62 7.81
C LEU A 76 -4.13 4.35 8.65
N TRP A 77 -4.02 4.45 9.97
CA TRP A 77 -4.21 3.33 10.89
C TRP A 77 -5.68 3.05 11.20
N ASP A 78 -6.54 4.05 11.05
CA ASP A 78 -7.98 3.89 11.19
C ASP A 78 -8.59 3.21 9.95
N LYS A 79 -8.97 1.95 10.14
CA LYS A 79 -9.60 1.11 9.12
C LYS A 79 -10.93 1.66 8.62
N HIS A 80 -11.55 2.59 9.34
CA HIS A 80 -12.85 3.18 8.96
C HIS A 80 -12.71 4.40 8.06
N VAL A 81 -11.54 5.06 8.01
CA VAL A 81 -11.34 6.30 7.23
C VAL A 81 -10.73 6.00 5.86
N VAL A 82 -9.76 5.09 5.80
CA VAL A 82 -9.14 4.66 4.54
C VAL A 82 -9.16 3.14 4.48
N SER A 83 -10.01 2.59 3.60
CA SER A 83 -10.02 1.15 3.35
C SER A 83 -8.74 0.75 2.63
N TRP A 84 -7.78 0.25 3.40
CA TRP A 84 -6.49 -0.19 2.87
C TRP A 84 -6.60 -1.31 1.84
N PHE A 85 -7.64 -2.12 1.95
CA PHE A 85 -7.94 -3.14 0.96
C PHE A 85 -8.30 -2.51 -0.38
N GLU A 86 -9.02 -1.40 -0.39
CA GLU A 86 -9.33 -0.65 -1.62
C GLU A 86 -8.07 0.00 -2.20
N VAL A 87 -7.22 0.61 -1.36
CA VAL A 87 -5.94 1.18 -1.82
C VAL A 87 -5.06 0.10 -2.43
N ARG A 88 -4.92 -1.05 -1.75
CA ARG A 88 -4.14 -2.18 -2.24
C ARG A 88 -4.74 -2.80 -3.50
N ARG A 89 -6.07 -2.86 -3.63
CA ARG A 89 -6.73 -3.30 -4.86
C ARG A 89 -6.41 -2.36 -6.01
N LEU A 90 -6.54 -1.04 -5.79
CA LEU A 90 -6.21 -0.02 -6.78
C LEU A 90 -4.73 -0.03 -7.18
N GLU A 91 -3.81 -0.32 -6.26
CA GLU A 91 -2.39 -0.49 -6.61
C GLU A 91 -2.16 -1.65 -7.58
N ILE A 92 -2.88 -2.77 -7.40
CA ILE A 92 -2.80 -3.94 -8.26
C ILE A 92 -3.43 -3.63 -9.62
N GLU A 93 -4.63 -3.04 -9.63
CA GLU A 93 -5.38 -2.65 -10.84
C GLU A 93 -4.64 -1.61 -11.69
N LEU A 94 -4.03 -0.60 -11.05
CA LEU A 94 -3.31 0.49 -11.72
C LEU A 94 -1.81 0.22 -11.88
N GLY A 95 -1.32 -0.90 -11.34
CA GLY A 95 0.07 -1.34 -11.43
C GLY A 95 0.40 -1.87 -12.82
N ALA A 96 1.47 -2.65 -12.94
CA ALA A 96 1.84 -3.30 -14.20
C ALA A 96 0.83 -4.37 -14.69
N GLY A 97 -0.30 -4.52 -13.98
CA GLY A 97 -1.18 -5.68 -14.07
C GLY A 97 -0.51 -6.90 -13.44
N GLY A 98 -1.21 -7.62 -12.58
CA GLY A 98 -0.85 -9.02 -12.33
C GLY A 98 -1.06 -9.83 -13.61
N ASP A 99 -0.68 -11.10 -13.59
CA ASP A 99 -0.97 -12.09 -14.64
C ASP A 99 -2.49 -12.40 -14.80
N HIS A 100 -3.34 -11.48 -14.39
CA HIS A 100 -4.80 -11.59 -14.33
C HIS A 100 -5.45 -11.79 -15.71
N ASP A 101 -4.80 -11.31 -16.78
CA ASP A 101 -5.25 -11.51 -18.16
C ASP A 101 -4.64 -12.78 -18.80
N CYS A 102 -3.68 -13.41 -18.14
CA CYS A 102 -3.13 -14.68 -18.59
C CYS A 102 -4.05 -15.81 -18.11
N PRO A 103 -4.56 -16.68 -19.01
CA PRO A 103 -5.25 -17.88 -18.57
C PRO A 103 -4.31 -18.68 -17.66
N TYR A 104 -4.82 -19.03 -16.47
CA TYR A 104 -4.07 -19.81 -15.51
C TYR A 104 -3.58 -21.10 -16.17
N THR A 105 -2.28 -21.21 -16.37
CA THR A 105 -1.64 -22.42 -16.86
C THR A 105 -1.27 -23.27 -15.65
N TRP A 106 -2.10 -24.28 -15.38
CA TRP A 106 -1.79 -25.23 -14.32
C TRP A 106 -0.45 -25.91 -14.60
N SER A 107 0.47 -25.81 -13.66
CA SER A 107 1.73 -26.53 -13.65
C SER A 107 1.87 -27.29 -12.33
N LEU A 108 2.46 -28.48 -12.39
CA LEU A 108 2.80 -29.20 -11.17
C LEU A 108 3.82 -28.39 -10.36
N PRO A 109 3.65 -28.27 -9.03
CA PRO A 109 4.66 -27.64 -8.19
C PRO A 109 6.03 -28.31 -8.42
N SER A 110 7.06 -27.53 -8.67
CA SER A 110 8.41 -28.03 -8.97
C SER A 110 9.09 -28.73 -7.79
N SER A 111 8.54 -28.59 -6.58
CA SER A 111 9.07 -29.22 -5.38
C SER A 111 8.23 -30.43 -4.94
N GLY A 112 8.89 -31.54 -4.62
CA GLY A 112 8.26 -32.75 -4.07
C GLY A 112 7.35 -32.52 -2.87
N PRO A 113 7.70 -31.69 -1.86
CA PRO A 113 6.84 -31.43 -0.71
C PRO A 113 5.49 -30.80 -1.08
N HIS A 114 5.49 -29.83 -2.00
CA HIS A 114 4.26 -29.20 -2.49
C HIS A 114 3.41 -30.20 -3.29
N MET A 115 4.02 -31.05 -4.12
CA MET A 115 3.27 -32.11 -4.82
C MET A 115 2.56 -33.05 -3.84
N LEU A 116 3.27 -33.52 -2.80
CA LEU A 116 2.70 -34.41 -1.79
C LEU A 116 1.55 -33.78 -1.02
N ALA A 117 1.70 -32.52 -0.61
CA ALA A 117 0.64 -31.77 0.06
C ALA A 117 -0.60 -31.65 -0.84
N TRP A 118 -0.38 -31.40 -2.14
CA TRP A 118 -1.44 -31.30 -3.13
C TRP A 118 -2.13 -32.64 -3.40
N THR A 119 -1.37 -33.75 -3.44
CA THR A 119 -1.95 -35.11 -3.59
C THR A 119 -2.81 -35.48 -2.38
N LYS A 120 -2.33 -35.17 -1.16
CA LYS A 120 -3.09 -35.37 0.08
C LYS A 120 -4.37 -34.54 0.08
N LEU A 121 -4.31 -33.28 -0.36
CA LEU A 121 -5.48 -32.41 -0.46
C LEU A 121 -6.51 -32.99 -1.45
N ARG A 122 -6.06 -33.45 -2.63
CA ARG A 122 -6.95 -34.12 -3.60
C ARG A 122 -7.60 -35.37 -3.02
N ALA A 123 -6.81 -36.24 -2.38
CA ALA A 123 -7.34 -37.44 -1.75
C ALA A 123 -8.39 -37.10 -0.69
N ARG A 124 -8.14 -36.07 0.14
CA ARG A 124 -9.08 -35.60 1.16
C ARG A 124 -10.38 -35.07 0.57
N ARG A 125 -10.32 -34.27 -0.51
CA ARG A 125 -11.52 -33.78 -1.23
C ARG A 125 -12.35 -34.94 -1.78
N VAL A 126 -11.71 -35.93 -2.40
CA VAL A 126 -12.40 -37.10 -2.96
C VAL A 126 -13.03 -37.97 -1.86
N SER A 127 -12.37 -38.09 -0.70
CA SER A 127 -12.92 -38.80 0.46
C SER A 127 -13.98 -38.01 1.25
N GLY A 128 -14.38 -36.81 0.80
CA GLY A 128 -15.37 -35.98 1.50
C GLY A 128 -14.88 -35.31 2.78
N GLY A 129 -13.58 -35.33 3.07
CA GLY A 129 -12.99 -34.74 4.30
C GLY A 129 -12.68 -33.25 4.20
N ILE A 130 -13.24 -32.57 3.20
CA ILE A 130 -13.16 -31.12 2.96
C ILE A 130 -14.57 -30.68 2.58
N GLU A 131 -15.40 -30.33 3.57
CA GLU A 131 -16.63 -29.58 3.35
C GLU A 131 -16.30 -28.11 2.99
N PRO A 132 -17.16 -27.43 2.21
CA PRO A 132 -16.97 -26.03 1.81
C PRO A 132 -16.99 -25.04 2.97
#